data_AF-A0A563VUZ1-F1
#
_entry.id   AF-A0A563VUZ1-F1
#
_cell.length_a   1.000
_cell.length_b   1.000
_cell.length_c   1.000
_cell.angle_alpha   90.00
_cell.angle_beta   90.00
_cell.angle_gamma   90.00
#
_symmetry.space_group_name_H-M   'P 1'
#
loop_
_entity.id
_entity.type
_entity.pdbx_description
1 polymer ?
#
loop_
_entity_poly.entity_id
_entity_poly.type
_entity_poly.pdbx_seq_one_letter_code
_entity_poly.pdbx_strand_id
1 'polypeptide(L)'
;MQVLGAFNKFEQCVLNMALINICDSESYVGQEMRGQYNAWKRTTDETVYNPWLDIHKFTIYLPHPDQEYEDVTLEEGLTKGYNIEVEPVKDPSKLVYNIPEGGHFVVVLKQRLVNGNFEIAATGIFVRSLGILSLDVIVDPDEGEYQSLMVKHPIIRDYPQDWETKLKMFLQGEIRGEELSRVVGYVDRGLNRDFRPPSWNEVYLGASGFAGF
;
A
#
# COMPACT_ATOMS: atom_id res chain seq x y z
N MET A 1 21.59 3.22 8.43
CA MET A 1 21.41 2.05 7.55
C MET A 1 21.03 2.58 6.19
N GLN A 2 21.92 2.50 5.19
CA GLN A 2 21.71 3.08 3.87
C GLN A 2 20.69 2.24 3.10
N VAL A 3 19.59 2.86 2.66
CA VAL A 3 18.62 2.27 1.73
C VAL A 3 19.23 2.31 0.34
N LEU A 4 20.04 1.31 -0.03
CA LEU A 4 20.60 1.18 -1.37
C LEU A 4 19.87 0.06 -2.12
N GLY A 5 19.09 0.41 -3.14
CA GLY A 5 18.91 -0.44 -4.33
C GLY A 5 17.73 -1.40 -4.42
N ALA A 6 16.92 -1.59 -3.37
CA ALA A 6 15.83 -2.57 -3.41
C ALA A 6 14.73 -2.26 -4.47
N PHE A 7 14.40 -0.98 -4.63
CA PHE A 7 13.53 -0.49 -5.70
C PHE A 7 14.17 0.68 -6.42
N ASN A 8 14.10 0.67 -7.75
CA ASN A 8 14.51 1.79 -8.58
C ASN A 8 13.49 2.94 -8.53
N LYS A 9 13.80 4.08 -9.17
CA LYS A 9 12.94 5.27 -9.16
C LYS A 9 11.53 4.99 -9.72
N PHE A 10 11.42 4.21 -10.79
CA PHE A 10 10.14 3.84 -11.39
C PHE A 10 9.32 3.01 -10.40
N GLU A 11 9.91 1.97 -9.81
CA GLU A 11 9.24 1.09 -8.84
C GLU A 11 8.79 1.85 -7.59
N GLN A 12 9.60 2.78 -7.09
CA GLN A 12 9.21 3.68 -5.99
C GLN A 12 8.03 4.57 -6.38
N CYS A 13 8.01 5.09 -7.61
CA CYS A 13 6.89 5.87 -8.11
C CYS A 13 5.61 5.03 -8.17
N VAL A 14 5.69 3.78 -8.66
CA VAL A 14 4.57 2.83 -8.65
C VAL A 14 4.06 2.59 -7.23
N LEU A 15 4.95 2.32 -6.27
CA LEU A 15 4.57 2.10 -4.86
C LEU A 15 3.92 3.34 -4.24
N ASN A 16 4.43 4.53 -4.55
CA ASN A 16 3.85 5.79 -4.08
C ASN A 16 2.46 6.02 -4.66
N MET A 17 2.27 5.79 -5.97
CA MET A 17 0.95 5.85 -6.61
C MET A 17 0.00 4.80 -6.05
N ALA A 18 0.50 3.62 -5.73
CA ALA A 18 -0.29 2.58 -5.08
C ALA A 18 -0.77 3.01 -3.70
N LEU A 19 0.12 3.57 -2.87
CA LEU A 19 -0.21 4.07 -1.54
C LEU A 19 -1.20 5.24 -1.59
N ILE A 20 -1.11 6.13 -2.59
CA ILE A 20 -2.11 7.17 -2.84
C ILE A 20 -3.49 6.57 -3.08
N ASN A 21 -3.57 5.60 -4.00
CA ASN A 21 -4.85 4.98 -4.35
C ASN A 21 -5.44 4.18 -3.18
N ILE A 22 -4.61 3.44 -2.43
CA ILE A 22 -5.06 2.63 -1.29
C ILE A 22 -5.56 3.53 -0.13
N CYS A 23 -4.92 4.67 0.12
CA CYS A 23 -5.34 5.59 1.20
C CYS A 23 -6.67 6.30 0.92
N ASP A 24 -7.00 6.54 -0.35
CA ASP A 24 -8.17 7.29 -0.76
C ASP A 24 -9.41 6.39 -0.90
N SER A 25 -10.42 6.56 -0.03
CA SER A 25 -11.62 5.71 -0.06
C SER A 25 -12.47 5.89 -1.31
N GLU A 26 -12.26 7.00 -2.03
CA GLU A 26 -13.00 7.32 -3.25
C GLU A 26 -12.17 7.06 -4.52
N SER A 27 -10.98 6.46 -4.40
CA SER A 27 -10.23 5.93 -5.54
C SER A 27 -10.92 4.70 -6.14
N TYR A 28 -10.49 4.27 -7.32
CA TYR A 28 -10.95 3.01 -7.91
C TYR A 28 -10.78 1.85 -6.92
N VAL A 29 -9.60 1.77 -6.29
CA VAL A 29 -9.24 0.71 -5.34
C VAL A 29 -10.08 0.79 -4.06
N GLY A 30 -10.34 1.99 -3.55
CA GLY A 30 -11.19 2.21 -2.38
C GLY A 30 -12.64 1.77 -2.62
N GLN A 31 -13.19 2.05 -3.81
CA GLN A 31 -14.52 1.60 -4.20
C GLN A 31 -14.58 0.10 -4.44
N GLU A 32 -13.54 -0.48 -5.07
CA GLU A 32 -13.44 -1.92 -5.30
C GLU A 32 -13.39 -2.68 -3.96
N MET A 33 -12.54 -2.22 -3.02
CA MET A 33 -12.48 -2.77 -1.66
C MET A 33 -13.86 -2.76 -0.99
N ARG A 34 -14.56 -1.61 -1.03
CA ARG A 34 -15.91 -1.47 -0.47
C ARG A 34 -16.90 -2.43 -1.16
N GLY A 35 -16.81 -2.59 -2.48
CA GLY A 35 -17.64 -3.50 -3.26
C GLY A 35 -17.45 -4.96 -2.83
N GLN A 36 -16.20 -5.42 -2.77
CA GLN A 36 -15.88 -6.79 -2.38
C GLN A 36 -16.21 -7.08 -0.92
N TYR A 37 -15.96 -6.14 -0.01
CA TYR A 37 -16.34 -6.24 1.39
C TYR A 37 -17.86 -6.41 1.54
N ASN A 38 -18.65 -5.56 0.87
CA ASN A 38 -20.11 -5.64 0.91
C ASN A 38 -20.62 -6.97 0.33
N ALA A 39 -20.01 -7.46 -0.74
CA ALA A 39 -20.34 -8.77 -1.31
C ALA A 39 -20.05 -9.90 -0.31
N TRP A 40 -18.91 -9.86 0.37
CA TRP A 40 -18.55 -10.84 1.39
C TRP A 40 -19.51 -10.82 2.59
N LYS A 41 -19.80 -9.66 3.18
CA LYS A 41 -20.71 -9.57 4.34
C LYS A 41 -22.14 -10.02 4.00
N ARG A 42 -22.60 -9.80 2.76
CA ARG A 42 -23.88 -10.35 2.27
C ARG A 42 -23.87 -11.88 2.22
N THR A 43 -22.74 -12.52 1.93
CA THR A 43 -22.64 -13.99 1.92
C THR A 43 -22.63 -14.60 3.32
N THR A 44 -22.24 -13.84 4.35
CA THR A 44 -22.16 -14.30 5.74
C THR A 44 -23.35 -13.86 6.61
N ASP A 45 -24.30 -13.11 6.03
CA ASP A 45 -25.43 -12.46 6.75
C ASP A 45 -24.98 -11.58 7.92
N GLU A 46 -23.78 -11.00 7.80
CA GLU A 46 -23.22 -10.07 8.78
C GLU A 46 -23.59 -8.63 8.45
N THR A 47 -23.67 -7.78 9.48
CA THR A 47 -23.91 -6.35 9.30
C THR A 47 -22.73 -5.69 8.59
N VAL A 48 -23.02 -4.88 7.57
CA VAL A 48 -22.02 -4.10 6.86
C VAL A 48 -21.58 -2.91 7.72
N TYR A 49 -20.37 -3.00 8.26
CA TYR A 49 -19.69 -1.90 8.94
C TYR A 49 -18.70 -1.15 8.02
N ASN A 50 -17.86 -0.30 8.60
CA ASN A 50 -16.73 0.30 7.92
C ASN A 50 -15.76 -0.79 7.43
N PRO A 51 -15.49 -0.91 6.10
CA PRO A 51 -14.63 -1.98 5.56
C PRO A 51 -13.21 -1.93 6.14
N TRP A 52 -12.74 -0.76 6.57
CA TRP A 52 -11.41 -0.60 7.15
C TRP A 52 -11.21 -1.26 8.53
N LEU A 53 -12.28 -1.79 9.14
CA LEU A 53 -12.19 -2.53 10.42
C LEU A 53 -11.79 -4.00 10.21
N ASP A 54 -12.05 -4.55 9.02
CA ASP A 54 -11.67 -5.91 8.67
C ASP A 54 -10.34 -5.91 7.89
N ILE A 55 -9.57 -6.99 8.04
CA ILE A 55 -8.29 -7.14 7.33
C ILE A 55 -8.58 -7.34 5.84
N HIS A 56 -7.84 -6.60 5.03
CA HIS A 56 -7.84 -6.73 3.57
C HIS A 56 -6.43 -7.07 3.12
N LYS A 57 -6.32 -7.78 2.01
CA LYS A 57 -5.06 -8.01 1.31
C LYS A 57 -5.03 -7.14 0.08
N PHE A 58 -3.98 -6.33 -0.02
CA PHE A 58 -3.65 -5.55 -1.20
C PHE A 58 -2.51 -6.23 -1.95
N THR A 59 -2.73 -6.54 -3.23
CA THR A 59 -1.67 -7.00 -4.13
C THR A 59 -1.28 -5.84 -5.04
N ILE A 60 -0.05 -5.37 -4.94
CA ILE A 60 0.49 -4.28 -5.76
C ILE A 60 1.39 -4.89 -6.83
N TYR A 61 1.05 -4.67 -8.09
CA TYR A 61 1.83 -5.11 -9.23
C TYR A 61 2.80 -4.00 -9.67
N LEU A 62 4.10 -4.31 -9.71
CA LEU A 62 5.16 -3.47 -10.26
C LEU A 62 5.48 -3.96 -11.67
N PRO A 63 4.84 -3.39 -12.72
CA PRO A 63 5.05 -3.83 -14.09
C PRO A 63 6.46 -3.45 -14.57
N HIS A 64 6.90 -4.05 -15.68
CA HIS A 64 8.07 -3.57 -16.38
C HIS A 64 7.84 -2.13 -16.90
N PRO A 65 8.83 -1.21 -16.88
CA PRO A 65 8.65 0.18 -17.35
C PRO A 65 8.25 0.28 -18.83
N ASP A 66 8.65 -0.70 -19.64
CA ASP A 66 8.30 -0.78 -21.06
C ASP A 66 7.02 -1.61 -21.32
N GLN A 67 6.19 -1.87 -20.30
CA GLN A 67 4.91 -2.54 -20.46
C GLN A 67 3.91 -1.64 -21.21
N GLU A 68 3.22 -2.21 -22.19
CA GLU A 68 2.14 -1.54 -22.91
C GLU A 68 0.77 -2.13 -22.51
N TYR A 69 -0.27 -1.29 -22.54
CA TYR A 69 -1.67 -1.70 -22.37
C TYR A 69 -2.47 -1.32 -23.63
N GLU A 70 -3.57 -2.03 -23.89
CA GLU A 70 -4.34 -1.87 -25.13
C GLU A 70 -5.01 -0.50 -25.27
N ASP A 71 -5.66 -0.01 -24.20
CA ASP A 71 -6.56 1.16 -24.28
C ASP A 71 -6.10 2.38 -23.46
N VAL A 72 -5.05 2.24 -22.64
CA VAL A 72 -4.54 3.29 -21.76
C VAL A 72 -3.02 3.25 -21.72
N THR A 73 -2.37 4.38 -21.39
CA THR A 73 -0.93 4.33 -21.13
C THR A 73 -0.64 3.66 -19.79
N LEU A 74 0.58 3.13 -19.64
CA LEU A 74 1.07 2.59 -18.36
C LEU A 74 0.92 3.62 -17.24
N GLU A 75 1.34 4.86 -17.46
CA GLU A 75 1.25 5.94 -16.48
C GLU A 75 -0.19 6.27 -16.08
N GLU A 76 -1.12 6.25 -17.05
CA GLU A 76 -2.53 6.48 -16.79
C GLU A 76 -3.14 5.36 -15.95
N GLY A 77 -2.85 4.09 -16.29
CA GLY A 77 -3.30 2.93 -15.54
C GLY A 77 -2.77 2.93 -14.10
N LEU A 78 -1.48 3.23 -13.93
CA LEU A 78 -0.85 3.36 -12.61
C LEU A 78 -1.42 4.53 -11.80
N THR A 79 -1.73 5.65 -12.46
CA THR A 79 -2.39 6.79 -11.81
C THR A 79 -3.75 6.41 -11.24
N LYS A 80 -4.52 5.62 -11.99
CA LYS A 80 -5.85 5.13 -11.59
C LYS A 80 -5.81 3.94 -10.62
N GLY A 81 -4.62 3.41 -10.32
CA GLY A 81 -4.46 2.25 -9.43
C GLY A 81 -4.88 0.92 -10.05
N TYR A 82 -4.86 0.78 -11.38
CA TYR A 82 -5.23 -0.47 -12.07
C TYR A 82 -4.25 -1.62 -11.83
N ASN A 83 -3.06 -1.32 -11.33
CA ASN A 83 -2.06 -2.30 -10.92
C ASN A 83 -2.25 -2.78 -9.48
N ILE A 84 -3.44 -2.61 -8.89
CA ILE A 84 -3.72 -2.95 -7.50
C ILE A 84 -4.97 -3.81 -7.45
N GLU A 85 -4.84 -4.96 -6.81
CA GLU A 85 -5.97 -5.79 -6.41
C GLU A 85 -6.17 -5.67 -4.91
N VAL A 86 -7.42 -5.78 -4.50
CA VAL A 86 -7.80 -5.81 -3.09
C VAL A 86 -8.80 -6.91 -2.88
N GLU A 87 -8.64 -7.68 -1.82
CA GLU A 87 -9.59 -8.72 -1.42
C GLU A 87 -9.74 -8.77 0.11
N PRO A 88 -10.94 -9.08 0.64
CA PRO A 88 -11.12 -9.26 2.08
C PRO A 88 -10.43 -10.54 2.56
N VAL A 89 -9.73 -10.47 3.69
CA VAL A 89 -9.13 -11.66 4.32
C VAL A 89 -10.20 -12.37 5.14
N LYS A 90 -10.76 -13.43 4.56
CA LYS A 90 -11.84 -14.22 5.19
C LYS A 90 -11.36 -15.10 6.34
N ASP A 91 -10.07 -15.44 6.37
CA ASP A 91 -9.46 -16.29 7.39
C ASP A 91 -8.05 -15.79 7.72
N PRO A 92 -7.92 -14.93 8.75
CA PRO A 92 -6.63 -14.36 9.16
C PRO A 92 -5.60 -15.41 9.61
N SER A 93 -6.04 -16.61 10.02
CA SER A 93 -5.13 -17.68 10.46
C SER A 93 -4.25 -18.25 9.34
N LYS A 94 -4.62 -17.98 8.09
CA LYS A 94 -3.86 -18.38 6.90
C LYS A 94 -2.81 -17.37 6.48
N LEU A 95 -2.75 -16.21 7.13
CA LEU A 95 -1.73 -15.21 6.86
C LEU A 95 -0.40 -15.63 7.48
N VAL A 96 0.68 -15.42 6.73
CA VAL A 96 2.05 -15.66 7.20
C VAL A 96 2.48 -14.60 8.23
N TYR A 97 1.80 -13.46 8.23
CA TYR A 97 2.02 -12.34 9.15
C TYR A 97 0.93 -12.29 10.22
N ASN A 98 1.34 -12.02 11.46
CA ASN A 98 0.40 -11.51 12.46
C ASN A 98 0.13 -10.04 12.14
N ILE A 99 -1.09 -9.75 11.65
CA ILE A 99 -1.48 -8.39 11.28
C ILE A 99 -2.27 -7.79 12.45
N PRO A 100 -1.73 -6.75 13.12
CA PRO A 100 -2.45 -6.08 14.19
C PRO A 100 -3.77 -5.48 13.67
N GLU A 101 -4.78 -5.41 14.53
CA GLU A 101 -6.07 -4.79 14.22
C GLU A 101 -5.87 -3.34 13.74
N GLY A 102 -6.43 -2.99 12.58
CA GLY A 102 -6.20 -1.71 11.89
C GLY A 102 -5.03 -1.72 10.89
N GLY A 103 -4.34 -2.86 10.75
CA GLY A 103 -3.39 -3.13 9.68
C GLY A 103 -4.03 -3.95 8.54
N HIS A 104 -3.44 -3.88 7.36
CA HIS A 104 -3.85 -4.65 6.19
C HIS A 104 -2.66 -5.39 5.59
N PHE A 105 -2.89 -6.56 5.01
CA PHE A 105 -1.84 -7.33 4.38
C PHE A 105 -1.45 -6.72 3.04
N VAL A 106 -0.17 -6.68 2.73
CA VAL A 106 0.34 -6.20 1.45
C VAL A 106 1.25 -7.26 0.83
N VAL A 107 1.04 -7.52 -0.44
CA VAL A 107 1.92 -8.31 -1.29
C VAL A 107 2.34 -7.43 -2.46
N VAL A 108 3.63 -7.32 -2.71
CA VAL A 108 4.18 -6.60 -3.85
C VAL A 108 4.75 -7.64 -4.80
N LEU A 109 4.24 -7.64 -6.03
CA LEU A 109 4.71 -8.51 -7.09
C LEU A 109 5.44 -7.67 -8.14
N LYS A 110 6.58 -8.14 -8.65
CA LYS A 110 7.41 -7.44 -9.62
C LYS A 110 7.58 -8.25 -10.89
N GLN A 111 7.45 -7.57 -12.02
CA GLN A 111 7.70 -8.12 -13.34
C GLN A 111 9.09 -7.67 -13.83
N ARG A 112 10.01 -8.63 -14.00
CA ARG A 112 11.41 -8.34 -14.39
C ARG A 112 11.63 -8.19 -15.89
N LEU A 113 10.77 -8.78 -16.71
CA LEU A 113 10.83 -8.76 -18.17
C LEU A 113 9.48 -8.29 -18.72
N VAL A 114 9.43 -7.55 -19.83
CA VAL A 114 8.19 -7.01 -20.42
C VAL A 114 7.08 -8.06 -20.55
N ASN A 115 7.38 -9.27 -21.02
CA ASN A 115 6.40 -10.35 -21.14
C ASN A 115 6.62 -11.47 -20.10
N GLY A 116 7.28 -11.14 -19.00
CA GLY A 116 7.57 -12.06 -17.92
C GLY A 116 6.41 -12.19 -16.93
N ASN A 117 6.48 -13.24 -16.09
CA ASN A 117 5.58 -13.39 -14.97
C ASN A 117 5.92 -12.40 -13.85
N PHE A 118 4.91 -12.14 -13.02
CA PHE A 118 5.08 -11.42 -11.76
C PHE A 118 5.60 -12.36 -10.67
N GLU A 119 6.64 -11.93 -9.96
CA GLU A 119 7.25 -12.66 -8.85
C GLU A 119 7.13 -11.86 -7.55
N ILE A 120 7.05 -12.52 -6.39
CA ILE A 120 6.97 -11.81 -5.11
C ILE A 120 8.26 -11.03 -4.89
N ALA A 121 8.13 -9.72 -4.70
CA ALA A 121 9.22 -8.81 -4.40
C ALA A 121 9.21 -8.33 -2.96
N ALA A 122 8.03 -8.21 -2.35
CA ALA A 122 7.91 -7.87 -0.93
C ALA A 122 6.58 -8.33 -0.35
N THR A 123 6.54 -8.51 0.96
CA THR A 123 5.30 -8.67 1.73
C THR A 123 5.32 -7.73 2.93
N GLY A 124 4.18 -7.38 3.49
CA GLY A 124 4.18 -6.51 4.66
C GLY A 124 2.81 -6.04 5.08
N ILE A 125 2.80 -4.91 5.78
CA ILE A 125 1.61 -4.35 6.41
C ILE A 125 1.39 -2.91 5.93
N PHE A 126 0.19 -2.64 5.43
CA PHE A 126 -0.31 -1.28 5.24
C PHE A 126 -0.96 -0.80 6.55
N VAL A 127 -0.43 0.29 7.09
CA VAL A 127 -0.93 0.93 8.31
C VAL A 127 -1.74 2.15 7.93
N ARG A 128 -3.06 1.95 7.82
CA ARG A 128 -3.96 2.95 7.24
C ARG A 128 -3.91 4.28 7.97
N SER A 129 -3.99 4.28 9.30
CA SER A 129 -4.02 5.52 10.10
C SER A 129 -2.87 6.47 9.73
N LEU A 130 -1.69 5.90 9.47
CA LEU A 130 -0.48 6.63 9.10
C LEU A 130 -0.30 6.83 7.58
N GLY A 131 -1.01 6.09 6.75
CA GLY A 131 -0.74 6.06 5.31
C GLY A 131 0.69 5.58 5.02
N ILE A 132 1.09 4.45 5.61
CA ILE A 132 2.44 3.89 5.51
C ILE A 132 2.39 2.43 5.08
N LEU A 133 3.29 2.02 4.18
CA LEU A 133 3.63 0.62 3.95
C LEU A 133 4.89 0.26 4.74
N SER A 134 4.80 -0.78 5.56
CA SER A 134 5.95 -1.43 6.18
C SER A 134 6.16 -2.76 5.46
N LEU A 135 7.19 -2.83 4.61
CA LEU A 135 7.44 -3.94 3.70
C LEU A 135 8.72 -4.67 4.09
N ASP A 136 8.73 -5.98 4.00
CA ASP A 136 9.92 -6.82 3.99
C ASP A 136 10.20 -7.19 2.54
N VAL A 137 11.23 -6.56 1.96
CA VAL A 137 11.63 -6.75 0.57
C VAL A 137 12.53 -7.97 0.47
N ILE A 138 12.23 -8.86 -0.48
CA ILE A 138 13.00 -10.06 -0.74
C ILE A 138 14.24 -9.66 -1.54
N VAL A 139 15.42 -9.79 -0.93
CA VAL A 139 16.71 -9.52 -1.57
C VAL A 139 17.22 -10.78 -2.25
N ASP A 140 17.22 -11.89 -1.51
CA ASP A 140 17.55 -13.22 -2.00
C ASP A 140 16.55 -14.25 -1.45
N PRO A 141 15.67 -14.81 -2.29
CA PRO A 141 14.70 -15.82 -1.85
C PRO A 141 15.33 -17.18 -1.52
N ASP A 142 16.47 -17.52 -2.13
CA ASP A 142 17.15 -18.81 -1.94
C ASP A 142 17.93 -18.81 -0.62
N GLU A 143 18.48 -17.66 -0.24
CA GLU A 143 19.17 -17.45 1.04
C GLU A 143 18.25 -16.97 2.17
N GLY A 144 17.00 -16.62 1.85
CA GLY A 144 16.02 -16.11 2.83
C GLY A 144 16.40 -14.72 3.36
N GLU A 145 17.05 -13.89 2.53
CA GLU A 145 17.46 -12.54 2.88
C GLU A 145 16.35 -11.53 2.60
N TYR A 146 15.96 -10.80 3.65
CA TYR A 146 14.94 -9.76 3.59
C TYR A 146 15.48 -8.42 4.10
N GLN A 147 15.01 -7.34 3.49
CA GLN A 147 15.30 -5.97 3.92
C GLN A 147 14.00 -5.23 4.23
N SER A 148 13.86 -4.73 5.46
CA SER A 148 12.71 -3.89 5.80
C SER A 148 12.80 -2.52 5.12
N LEU A 149 11.72 -2.14 4.45
CA LEU A 149 11.52 -0.89 3.75
C LEU A 149 10.24 -0.23 4.24
N MET A 150 10.31 1.06 4.54
CA MET A 150 9.16 1.86 4.90
C MET A 150 8.84 2.87 3.80
N VAL A 151 7.60 2.85 3.31
CA VAL A 151 7.11 3.79 2.29
C VAL A 151 6.05 4.68 2.93
N LYS A 152 6.34 5.98 2.99
CA LYS A 152 5.39 7.00 3.49
C LYS A 152 4.54 7.52 2.35
N HIS A 153 3.32 7.94 2.65
CA HIS A 153 2.48 8.58 1.65
C HIS A 153 3.15 9.85 1.12
N PRO A 154 3.31 10.02 -0.21
CA PRO A 154 4.15 11.08 -0.79
C PRO A 154 3.62 12.51 -0.55
N ILE A 155 2.34 12.65 -0.24
CA ILE A 155 1.69 13.94 0.03
C ILE A 155 1.65 14.30 1.52
N ILE A 156 1.74 13.32 2.44
CA ILE A 156 1.70 13.63 3.88
C ILE A 156 3.08 14.16 4.27
N ARG A 157 3.14 15.44 4.66
CA ARG A 157 4.39 16.11 5.03
C ARG A 157 4.66 16.07 6.53
N ASP A 158 3.61 16.29 7.32
CA ASP A 158 3.72 16.52 8.76
C ASP A 158 3.24 15.30 9.55
N TYR A 159 4.12 14.30 9.68
CA TYR A 159 3.91 13.20 10.61
C TYR A 159 4.18 13.68 12.06
N PRO A 160 3.35 13.30 13.05
CA PRO A 160 3.57 13.64 14.46
C PRO A 160 4.92 13.14 14.97
N GLN A 161 5.63 13.90 15.81
CA GLN A 161 7.03 13.58 16.19
C GLN A 161 7.28 12.15 16.69
N ASP A 162 6.30 11.51 17.33
CA ASP A 162 6.38 10.17 17.92
C ASP A 162 5.88 9.04 17.00
N TRP A 163 5.56 9.35 15.73
CA TRP A 163 4.91 8.41 14.81
C TRP A 163 5.71 7.12 14.58
N GLU A 164 7.04 7.19 14.52
CA GLU A 164 7.91 6.02 14.30
C GLU A 164 7.86 5.06 15.48
N THR A 165 7.97 5.59 16.70
CA THR A 165 7.88 4.82 17.94
C THR A 165 6.51 4.13 18.03
N LYS A 166 5.43 4.88 17.77
CA LYS A 166 4.07 4.33 17.77
C LYS A 166 3.85 3.28 16.69
N LEU A 167 4.38 3.50 15.48
CA LEU A 167 4.33 2.50 14.41
C LEU A 167 5.01 1.20 14.85
N LYS A 168 6.19 1.29 15.47
CA LYS A 168 6.90 0.12 15.97
C LYS A 168 6.09 -0.62 17.03
N MET A 169 5.58 0.09 18.04
CA MET A 169 4.72 -0.50 19.08
C MET A 169 3.48 -1.17 18.48
N PHE A 170 2.86 -0.54 17.48
CA PHE A 170 1.70 -1.09 16.76
C PHE A 170 2.06 -2.39 16.03
N LEU A 171 3.15 -2.40 15.25
CA LEU A 171 3.61 -3.59 14.52
C LEU A 171 3.99 -4.74 15.47
N GLN A 172 4.40 -4.43 16.69
CA GLN A 172 4.69 -5.41 17.76
C GLN A 172 3.42 -5.86 18.52
N GLY A 173 2.25 -5.26 18.23
CA GLY A 173 1.00 -5.54 18.93
C GLY A 173 0.92 -4.95 20.34
N GLU A 174 1.81 -4.02 20.69
CA GLU A 174 1.86 -3.37 22.01
C GLU A 174 0.77 -2.29 22.16
N ILE A 175 0.34 -1.67 21.06
CA ILE A 175 -0.76 -0.70 21.01
C ILE A 175 -1.75 -1.07 19.91
N ARG A 176 -2.98 -0.59 20.03
CA ARG A 176 -4.02 -0.78 19.00
C ARG A 176 -3.96 0.29 17.90
N GLY A 177 -4.62 0.03 16.78
CA GLY A 177 -4.66 0.95 15.64
C GLY A 177 -5.29 2.31 15.95
N GLU A 178 -6.19 2.41 16.94
CA GLU A 178 -6.82 3.66 17.36
C GLU A 178 -5.87 4.60 18.10
N GLU A 179 -4.78 4.07 18.65
CA GLU A 179 -3.75 4.86 19.35
C GLU A 179 -2.77 5.53 18.36
N LEU A 180 -2.82 5.12 17.09
CA LEU A 180 -2.07 5.75 16.00
C LEU A 180 -2.74 7.06 15.56
N SER A 181 -1.92 8.04 15.21
CA SER A 181 -2.40 9.29 14.64
C SER A 181 -3.06 9.07 13.29
N ARG A 182 -4.25 9.63 13.09
CA ARG A 182 -5.05 9.45 11.86
C ARG A 182 -4.70 10.46 10.76
N VAL A 183 -3.43 10.50 10.35
CA VAL A 183 -2.94 11.43 9.30
C VAL A 183 -3.50 11.12 7.92
N VAL A 184 -3.98 9.90 7.67
CA VAL A 184 -4.68 9.54 6.42
C VAL A 184 -5.88 10.43 6.12
N GLY A 185 -6.48 11.08 7.14
CA GLY A 185 -7.55 12.05 6.95
C GLY A 185 -7.19 13.21 6.01
N TYR A 186 -5.90 13.53 5.85
CA TYR A 186 -5.47 14.56 4.90
C TYR A 186 -5.54 14.14 3.43
N VAL A 187 -5.47 12.84 3.15
CA VAL A 187 -5.27 12.26 1.81
C VAL A 187 -6.34 11.24 1.42
N ASP A 188 -7.49 11.31 2.08
CA ASP A 188 -8.64 10.46 1.82
C ASP A 188 -9.82 11.33 1.44
N ARG A 189 -10.33 11.26 0.19
CA ARG A 189 -11.43 12.13 -0.25
C ARG A 189 -12.74 11.86 0.47
N GLY A 190 -12.90 10.69 1.10
CA GLY A 190 -14.02 10.40 1.99
C GLY A 190 -14.01 11.25 3.27
N LEU A 191 -12.83 11.75 3.68
CA LEU A 191 -12.61 12.53 4.90
C LEU A 191 -12.24 14.00 4.61
N ASN A 192 -11.47 14.25 3.55
CA ASN A 192 -11.03 15.55 3.10
C ASN A 192 -11.40 15.74 1.62
N ARG A 193 -12.52 16.43 1.37
CA ARG A 193 -13.02 16.67 0.01
C ARG A 193 -12.10 17.58 -0.83
N ASP A 194 -11.20 18.32 -0.19
CA ASP A 194 -10.24 19.19 -0.89
C ASP A 194 -9.00 18.44 -1.36
N PHE A 195 -8.80 17.19 -0.92
CA PHE A 195 -7.69 16.37 -1.39
C PHE A 195 -7.82 16.08 -2.89
N ARG A 196 -6.73 16.36 -3.61
CA ARG A 196 -6.59 16.03 -5.03
C ARG A 196 -5.44 15.04 -5.17
N PRO A 197 -5.70 13.80 -5.60
CA PRO A 197 -4.64 12.85 -5.91
C PRO A 197 -3.68 13.44 -6.95
N PRO A 198 -2.36 13.36 -6.75
CA PRO A 198 -1.39 13.84 -7.73
C PRO A 198 -1.38 12.94 -8.97
N SER A 199 -0.92 13.49 -10.09
CA SER A 199 -0.63 12.74 -11.30
C SER A 199 0.68 11.95 -11.19
N TRP A 200 0.86 10.94 -12.06
CA TRP A 200 2.11 10.21 -12.21
C TRP A 200 3.33 11.14 -12.30
N ASN A 201 3.28 12.16 -13.15
CA ASN A 201 4.41 13.07 -13.35
C ASN A 201 4.78 13.85 -12.09
N GLU A 202 3.80 14.31 -11.30
CA GLU A 202 4.07 14.98 -10.04
C GLU A 202 4.78 14.06 -9.05
N VAL A 203 4.35 12.80 -8.96
CA VAL A 203 4.96 11.81 -8.07
C VAL A 203 6.33 11.37 -8.59
N TYR A 204 6.49 11.15 -9.90
CA TYR A 204 7.74 10.74 -10.52
C TYR A 204 8.83 11.82 -10.42
N LEU A 205 8.46 13.09 -10.57
CA LEU A 205 9.36 14.22 -10.34
C LEU A 205 9.69 14.37 -8.85
N GLY A 206 8.70 14.19 -7.96
CA GLY A 206 8.87 14.18 -6.52
C GLY A 206 9.70 13.00 -5.99
N ALA A 207 9.75 11.88 -6.70
CA ALA A 207 10.57 10.71 -6.40
C ALA A 207 12.08 10.94 -6.65
N SER A 208 12.53 12.20 -6.74
CA SER A 208 13.93 12.56 -6.96
C SER A 208 14.67 12.65 -5.62
N GLY A 209 15.42 11.58 -5.31
CA GLY A 209 16.55 11.62 -4.39
C GLY A 209 16.28 11.08 -2.99
N PHE A 210 16.78 9.86 -2.74
CA PHE A 210 17.31 9.52 -1.42
C PHE A 210 18.42 10.53 -1.07
N ALA A 211 18.03 11.65 -0.47
CA ALA A 211 18.85 12.39 0.48
C ALA A 211 18.11 12.26 1.81
N GLY A 212 18.70 11.44 2.70
CA GLY A 212 18.06 11.00 3.92
C GLY A 212 17.72 12.09 4.92
N PHE A 213 16.95 11.67 5.91
CA PHE A 213 17.14 12.07 7.30
C PHE A 213 17.13 10.80 8.14
#